data_AF-A0A7S0APX1-F1
#
_entry.id   AF-A0A7S0APX1-F1
#
_cell.length_a   1.000
_cell.length_b   1.000
_cell.length_c   1.000
_cell.angle_alpha   90.00
_cell.angle_beta   90.00
_cell.angle_gamma   90.00
#
_symmetry.space_group_name_H-M   'P 1'
#
loop_
_entity.id
_entity.type
_entity.pdbx_description
1 polymer ?
#
loop_
_entity_poly.entity_id
_entity_poly.type
_entity_poly.pdbx_seq_one_letter_code
_entity_poly.pdbx_strand_id
1 'polypeptide(L)'
;QCGAFCAFHRSALLGMPSQSQRRRIANDDLAMAASTTEGSGGADGPAESPSQALTTTTIFIDVTIPNRDESDPLRLIFHIPQPNILPQHADNIVALAAQSRRSIDSRCHYVGCAFRHSPQFVEGFPQYRWAHVLDGRGINAIGRGQERIDEKEAMASCRVTVQGSGDYYGYPYDPKHPVVLTVPLVGPGRGSTSFSIVRVGDSPQEWGERLLINCAVVGWMDEACIEALIKVASQTDGPPTVVDSGILE
;
A
#
# COMPACT_ATOMS: atom_id res chain seq x y z
N GLN A 1 27.26 9.61 -46.93
CA GLN A 1 26.53 8.60 -46.14
C GLN A 1 25.18 9.21 -45.80
N CYS A 2 24.11 8.61 -46.32
CA CYS A 2 22.72 8.99 -46.10
C CYS A 2 22.21 8.54 -44.73
N GLY A 3 21.21 9.25 -44.19
CA GLY A 3 20.39 8.84 -43.03
C GLY A 3 19.69 10.04 -42.38
N ALA A 4 18.66 10.59 -43.03
CA ALA A 4 17.24 10.27 -42.80
C ALA A 4 16.63 10.97 -41.56
N PHE A 5 16.20 12.22 -41.78
CA PHE A 5 15.20 12.93 -40.97
C PHE A 5 13.82 12.39 -41.34
N CYS A 6 13.07 11.86 -40.37
CA CYS A 6 11.64 11.59 -40.53
C CYS A 6 10.82 12.64 -39.76
N ALA A 7 10.15 13.49 -40.54
CA ALA A 7 9.04 14.30 -40.10
C ALA A 7 7.80 13.42 -39.90
N PHE A 8 6.97 13.73 -38.90
CA PHE A 8 5.59 13.25 -38.87
C PHE A 8 4.61 14.40 -38.60
N HIS A 9 3.52 14.32 -39.35
CA HIS A 9 2.50 15.33 -39.63
C HIS A 9 1.53 15.62 -38.47
N ARG A 10 1.00 16.85 -38.51
CA ARG A 10 -0.26 17.30 -37.89
C ARG A 10 -1.49 16.64 -38.54
N SER A 11 -2.50 16.37 -37.71
CA SER A 11 -3.98 16.39 -37.93
C SER A 11 -4.60 15.27 -37.07
N ALA A 12 -5.78 15.35 -36.44
CA ALA A 12 -6.88 16.30 -36.50
C ALA A 12 -7.70 16.23 -35.18
N LEU A 13 -8.43 17.31 -34.94
CA LEU A 13 -9.60 17.41 -34.06
C LEU A 13 -10.64 16.33 -34.37
N LEU A 14 -11.34 15.85 -33.34
CA LEU A 14 -12.74 15.34 -33.27
C LEU A 14 -12.87 14.71 -31.86
N GLY A 15 -13.52 15.34 -30.88
CA GLY A 15 -14.98 15.35 -30.71
C GLY A 15 -15.31 14.82 -29.31
N MET A 16 -15.49 15.71 -28.33
CA MET A 16 -15.93 15.35 -26.98
C MET A 16 -17.46 15.19 -26.94
N PRO A 17 -18.00 14.13 -26.31
CA PRO A 17 -19.39 14.14 -25.89
C PRO A 17 -19.53 14.83 -24.51
N SER A 18 -20.44 15.80 -24.48
CA SER A 18 -20.82 16.63 -23.34
C SER A 18 -21.55 15.87 -22.23
N GLN A 19 -21.31 16.29 -20.99
CA GLN A 19 -22.08 15.96 -19.79
C GLN A 19 -23.51 16.51 -19.90
N SER A 20 -24.47 15.72 -20.38
CA SER A 20 -25.91 15.88 -20.05
C SER A 20 -26.73 14.81 -20.77
N GLN A 21 -27.05 13.71 -20.07
CA GLN A 21 -27.97 12.59 -20.38
C GLN A 21 -27.26 11.31 -19.87
N ARG A 22 -27.62 10.62 -18.78
CA ARG A 22 -28.94 10.19 -18.30
C ARG A 22 -28.81 9.88 -16.79
N ARG A 23 -29.33 10.76 -15.94
CA ARG A 23 -29.88 10.36 -14.63
C ARG A 23 -31.35 10.04 -14.83
N ARG A 24 -31.84 9.01 -14.12
CA ARG A 24 -33.24 8.57 -13.87
C ARG A 24 -33.59 7.20 -14.46
N ILE A 25 -33.35 6.14 -13.68
CA ILE A 25 -34.28 5.05 -13.30
C ILE A 25 -33.75 4.58 -11.93
N ALA A 26 -34.25 5.10 -10.79
CA ALA A 26 -35.30 4.49 -9.94
C ALA A 26 -35.04 2.99 -9.70
N ASN A 27 -34.43 2.60 -8.57
CA ASN A 27 -35.10 2.15 -7.34
C ASN A 27 -36.31 1.22 -7.56
N ASP A 28 -36.25 0.11 -6.83
CA ASP A 28 -37.27 -0.85 -6.42
C ASP A 28 -37.37 -2.20 -7.17
N ASP A 29 -37.50 -3.22 -6.33
CA ASP A 29 -38.03 -4.57 -6.52
C ASP A 29 -37.15 -5.66 -7.15
N LEU A 30 -36.62 -6.56 -6.28
CA LEU A 30 -37.14 -7.94 -6.17
C LEU A 30 -36.39 -8.72 -5.07
N ALA A 31 -37.02 -8.74 -3.89
CA ALA A 31 -36.94 -9.85 -2.97
C ALA A 31 -37.76 -11.04 -3.50
N MET A 32 -37.47 -12.24 -3.00
CA MET A 32 -38.20 -13.52 -3.12
C MET A 32 -37.57 -14.58 -4.03
N ALA A 33 -36.91 -15.54 -3.36
CA ALA A 33 -37.11 -16.96 -3.65
C ALA A 33 -36.93 -17.75 -2.34
N ALA A 34 -38.01 -17.84 -1.56
CA ALA A 34 -38.17 -18.91 -0.59
C ALA A 34 -38.67 -20.15 -1.34
N SER A 35 -37.91 -21.24 -1.28
CA SER A 35 -38.39 -22.57 -1.63
C SER A 35 -38.11 -23.50 -0.46
N THR A 36 -39.20 -23.91 0.18
CA THR A 36 -39.28 -24.93 1.22
C THR A 36 -38.99 -26.31 0.63
N THR A 37 -38.10 -27.06 1.28
CA THR A 37 -38.09 -28.53 1.23
C THR A 37 -37.82 -29.04 2.64
N GLU A 38 -38.85 -29.64 3.25
CA GLU A 38 -38.74 -30.38 4.51
C GLU A 38 -38.13 -31.76 4.24
N GLY A 39 -37.27 -32.25 5.14
CA GLY A 39 -36.71 -33.60 5.03
C GLY A 39 -35.60 -33.95 6.01
N SER A 40 -35.95 -34.09 7.29
CA SER A 40 -35.47 -35.11 8.25
C SER A 40 -33.96 -35.46 8.36
N GLY A 41 -33.42 -35.18 9.56
CA GLY A 41 -32.66 -36.17 10.33
C GLY A 41 -31.14 -36.23 10.10
N GLY A 42 -30.39 -35.59 11.00
CA GLY A 42 -28.94 -35.76 11.10
C GLY A 42 -28.33 -34.69 11.98
N ALA A 43 -28.14 -35.00 13.26
CA ALA A 43 -27.32 -34.23 14.16
C ALA A 43 -25.87 -34.27 13.64
N ASP A 44 -25.35 -33.11 13.26
CA ASP A 44 -23.93 -32.74 13.24
C ASP A 44 -23.88 -31.27 12.79
N GLY A 45 -24.14 -30.37 13.74
CA GLY A 45 -23.90 -28.95 13.53
C GLY A 45 -22.40 -28.77 13.29
N PRO A 46 -21.96 -28.07 12.22
CA PRO A 46 -20.56 -27.74 12.08
C PRO A 46 -20.18 -26.90 13.28
N ALA A 47 -19.21 -27.39 14.05
CA ALA A 47 -18.59 -26.64 15.12
C ALA A 47 -18.28 -25.24 14.57
N GLU A 48 -18.82 -24.21 15.23
CA GLU A 48 -18.38 -22.84 15.02
C GLU A 48 -16.87 -22.84 15.23
N SER A 49 -16.13 -22.85 14.13
CA SER A 49 -14.69 -22.65 14.15
C SER A 49 -14.46 -21.38 14.95
N PRO A 50 -13.64 -21.39 16.01
CA PRO A 50 -13.39 -20.20 16.79
C PRO A 50 -12.85 -19.15 15.81
N SER A 51 -13.63 -18.09 15.59
CA SER A 51 -13.16 -16.94 14.83
C SER A 51 -11.95 -16.42 15.59
N GLN A 52 -10.75 -16.76 15.12
CA GLN A 52 -9.52 -16.29 15.73
C GLN A 52 -9.61 -14.78 15.79
N ALA A 53 -9.54 -14.23 17.00
CA ALA A 53 -9.50 -12.80 17.18
C ALA A 53 -8.30 -12.27 16.39
N LEU A 54 -8.56 -11.44 15.38
CA LEU A 54 -7.51 -10.81 14.61
C LEU A 54 -6.71 -9.90 15.55
N THR A 55 -5.51 -10.32 15.89
CA THR A 55 -4.56 -9.48 16.62
C THR A 55 -3.87 -8.55 15.63
N THR A 56 -3.32 -7.45 16.11
CA THR A 56 -2.59 -6.49 15.28
C THR A 56 -1.20 -6.30 15.84
N THR A 57 -0.18 -6.46 15.01
CA THR A 57 1.17 -6.01 15.32
C THR A 57 1.26 -4.53 14.95
N THR A 58 1.65 -3.71 15.91
CA THR A 58 1.81 -2.27 15.69
C THR A 58 3.29 -1.95 15.58
N ILE A 59 3.68 -1.23 14.52
CA ILE A 59 5.05 -0.75 14.34
C ILE A 59 5.08 0.78 14.34
N PHE A 60 6.21 1.35 14.77
CA PHE A 60 6.47 2.78 14.65
C PHE A 60 7.69 3.05 13.78
N ILE A 61 7.68 4.20 13.11
CA ILE A 61 8.79 4.74 12.33
C ILE A 61 8.90 6.23 12.64
N ASP A 62 10.02 6.61 13.25
CA ASP A 62 10.33 7.99 13.59
C ASP A 62 11.16 8.61 12.48
N VAL A 63 10.71 9.75 11.98
CA VAL A 63 11.25 10.40 10.79
C VAL A 63 11.70 11.82 11.13
N THR A 64 12.92 12.18 10.73
CA THR A 64 13.38 13.56 10.73
C THR A 64 13.36 14.14 9.33
N ILE A 65 13.19 15.46 9.26
CA ILE A 65 13.25 16.23 8.03
C ILE A 65 14.54 17.06 8.11
N PRO A 66 15.30 17.21 7.01
CA PRO A 66 16.49 18.08 7.01
C PRO A 66 16.16 19.49 7.52
N ASN A 67 17.10 20.11 8.23
CA ASN A 67 16.94 21.45 8.84
C ASN A 67 15.84 21.57 9.90
N ARG A 68 15.17 20.48 10.28
CA ARG A 68 14.35 20.39 11.49
C ARG A 68 15.20 19.92 12.66
N ASP A 69 14.81 20.30 13.87
CA ASP A 69 15.40 19.77 15.10
C ASP A 69 15.24 18.25 15.17
N GLU A 70 16.37 17.53 15.21
CA GLU A 70 16.40 16.07 15.34
C GLU A 70 15.84 15.59 16.69
N SER A 71 15.73 16.48 17.69
CA SER A 71 15.16 16.17 19.00
C SER A 71 13.63 16.07 19.01
N ASP A 72 12.95 16.40 17.90
CA ASP A 72 11.50 16.29 17.73
C ASP A 72 11.14 15.50 16.44
N PRO A 73 11.39 14.17 16.41
CA PRO A 73 11.06 13.36 15.26
C PRO A 73 9.55 13.21 15.07
N LEU A 74 9.12 13.14 13.80
CA LEU A 74 7.75 12.84 13.43
C LEU A 74 7.52 11.33 13.49
N ARG A 75 6.65 10.88 14.41
CA ARG A 75 6.29 9.47 14.56
C ARG A 75 5.16 9.06 13.61
N LEU A 76 5.38 7.99 12.87
CA LEU A 76 4.39 7.30 12.03
C LEU A 76 4.11 5.93 12.64
N ILE A 77 2.84 5.58 12.83
CA ILE A 77 2.41 4.31 13.42
C ILE A 77 1.59 3.53 12.39
N PHE A 78 1.88 2.24 12.27
CA PHE A 78 1.18 1.34 11.36
C PHE A 78 0.69 0.08 12.06
N HIS A 79 -0.47 -0.39 11.64
CA HIS A 79 -1.15 -1.58 12.11
C HIS A 79 -1.10 -2.67 11.04
N ILE A 80 -0.56 -3.82 11.41
CA ILE A 80 -0.39 -4.98 10.53
C ILE A 80 -1.18 -6.15 11.15
N PRO A 81 -2.30 -6.59 10.54
CA PRO A 81 -3.09 -7.68 11.08
C PRO A 81 -2.32 -9.00 11.14
N GLN A 82 -2.67 -9.84 12.12
CA GLN A 82 -2.07 -11.15 12.38
C GLN A 82 -3.14 -12.23 12.61
N PRO A 83 -3.03 -13.41 11.96
CA PRO A 83 -2.07 -13.73 10.91
C PRO A 83 -2.30 -12.87 9.66
N ASN A 84 -1.22 -12.39 9.04
CA ASN A 84 -1.33 -11.57 7.85
C ASN A 84 -1.67 -12.41 6.62
N ILE A 85 -2.50 -11.87 5.72
CA ILE A 85 -2.85 -12.54 4.45
C ILE A 85 -1.66 -12.63 3.49
N LEU A 86 -0.70 -11.71 3.61
CA LEU A 86 0.58 -11.73 2.91
C LEU A 86 1.75 -11.84 3.90
N PRO A 87 1.95 -13.03 4.52
CA PRO A 87 2.76 -13.17 5.72
C PRO A 87 4.23 -12.85 5.48
N GLN A 88 4.82 -13.23 4.35
CA GLN A 88 6.25 -12.99 4.13
C GLN A 88 6.55 -11.50 3.95
N HIS A 89 5.71 -10.79 3.21
CA HIS A 89 5.83 -9.34 3.08
C HIS A 89 5.62 -8.61 4.41
N ALA A 90 4.57 -8.97 5.16
CA ALA A 90 4.25 -8.36 6.45
C ALA A 90 5.35 -8.60 7.49
N ASP A 91 5.78 -9.85 7.65
CA ASP A 91 6.82 -10.24 8.61
C ASP A 91 8.16 -9.59 8.25
N ASN A 92 8.46 -9.41 6.95
CA ASN A 92 9.67 -8.72 6.53
C ASN A 92 9.67 -7.26 6.98
N ILE A 93 8.56 -6.53 6.80
CA ILE A 93 8.43 -5.15 7.27
C ILE A 93 8.56 -5.09 8.79
N VAL A 94 7.85 -5.95 9.52
CA VAL A 94 7.90 -6.00 10.99
C VAL A 94 9.32 -6.28 11.46
N ALA A 95 10.00 -7.26 10.88
CA ALA A 95 11.34 -7.66 11.28
C ALA A 95 12.41 -6.59 10.93
N LEU A 96 12.24 -5.84 9.84
CA LEU A 96 13.07 -4.69 9.46
C LEU A 96 12.83 -3.48 10.37
N ALA A 97 11.58 -3.21 10.74
CA ALA A 97 11.24 -2.15 11.70
C ALA A 97 11.81 -2.46 13.09
N ALA A 98 11.65 -3.71 13.55
CA ALA A 98 12.19 -4.20 14.81
C ALA A 98 13.73 -4.33 14.85
N GLN A 99 14.41 -4.16 13.71
CA GLN A 99 15.86 -4.33 13.60
C GLN A 99 16.35 -5.73 14.05
N SER A 100 15.47 -6.73 13.98
CA SER A 100 15.64 -8.06 14.59
C SER A 100 16.90 -8.81 14.12
N ARG A 101 17.38 -8.51 12.91
CA ARG A 101 18.54 -9.15 12.28
C ARG A 101 19.73 -8.22 12.07
N ARG A 102 19.72 -7.03 12.66
CA ARG A 102 20.79 -6.04 12.51
C ARG A 102 22.17 -6.54 12.97
N SER A 103 22.21 -7.45 13.95
CA SER A 103 23.43 -8.10 14.43
C SER A 103 24.01 -9.12 13.43
N ILE A 104 23.20 -9.61 12.49
CA ILE A 104 23.59 -10.59 11.46
C ILE A 104 23.98 -9.87 10.16
N ASP A 105 23.17 -8.92 9.69
CA ASP A 105 23.52 -8.02 8.58
C ASP A 105 23.17 -6.58 8.97
N SER A 106 24.18 -5.70 8.93
CA SER A 106 24.07 -4.29 9.31
C SER A 106 23.17 -3.45 8.39
N ARG A 107 22.62 -4.03 7.33
CA ARG A 107 21.64 -3.42 6.43
C ARG A 107 20.21 -3.87 6.69
N CYS A 108 19.99 -4.82 7.59
CA CYS A 108 18.68 -5.42 7.82
C CYS A 108 17.83 -4.61 8.81
N HIS A 109 17.59 -3.33 8.50
CA HIS A 109 16.79 -2.41 9.31
C HIS A 109 16.36 -1.14 8.54
N TYR A 110 15.38 -0.39 9.07
CA TYR A 110 14.92 0.86 8.47
C TYR A 110 15.63 2.14 8.94
N VAL A 111 16.23 2.15 10.13
CA VAL A 111 17.03 3.29 10.62
C VAL A 111 18.09 3.75 9.60
N GLY A 112 18.08 5.03 9.27
CA GLY A 112 18.92 5.68 8.27
C GLY A 112 18.46 5.48 6.81
N CYS A 113 17.34 4.80 6.57
CA CYS A 113 16.71 4.76 5.25
C CYS A 113 15.99 6.08 4.99
N ALA A 114 15.94 6.49 3.73
CA ALA A 114 15.34 7.74 3.31
C ALA A 114 14.06 7.50 2.51
N PHE A 115 13.09 8.37 2.71
CA PHE A 115 11.95 8.46 1.82
C PHE A 115 12.38 9.09 0.51
N ARG A 116 11.86 8.57 -0.60
CA ARG A 116 12.06 9.16 -1.91
C ARG A 116 11.57 10.60 -1.88
N HIS A 117 12.52 11.49 -2.09
CA HIS A 117 12.24 12.90 -2.21
C HIS A 117 12.15 13.26 -3.68
N SER A 118 10.94 13.53 -4.13
CA SER A 118 10.77 14.41 -5.27
C SER A 118 10.48 15.79 -4.70
N PRO A 119 11.28 16.83 -5.00
CA PRO A 119 10.77 18.19 -4.87
C PRO A 119 9.45 18.21 -5.64
N GLN A 120 8.44 18.81 -5.00
CA GLN A 120 7.05 18.75 -5.43
C GLN A 120 6.95 18.87 -6.96
N PHE A 121 6.24 17.92 -7.58
CA PHE A 121 5.96 17.84 -9.02
C PHE A 121 7.14 17.38 -9.90
N VAL A 122 7.25 16.07 -10.13
CA VAL A 122 7.61 15.64 -11.50
C VAL A 122 6.35 15.83 -12.33
N GLU A 123 6.32 16.89 -13.13
CA GLU A 123 5.27 17.12 -14.13
C GLU A 123 5.11 15.83 -14.96
N GLY A 124 3.98 15.11 -14.80
CA GLY A 124 3.72 13.83 -15.46
C GLY A 124 3.62 12.58 -14.58
N PHE A 125 3.97 12.61 -13.28
CA PHE A 125 3.83 11.45 -12.38
C PHE A 125 2.97 11.74 -11.13
N PRO A 126 1.62 11.75 -11.28
CA PRO A 126 0.69 12.06 -10.20
C PRO A 126 0.76 11.08 -9.01
N GLN A 127 1.24 9.85 -9.20
CA GLN A 127 1.39 8.84 -8.14
C GLN A 127 2.27 9.31 -6.97
N TYR A 128 3.32 10.11 -7.23
CA TYR A 128 4.22 10.60 -6.18
C TYR A 128 3.56 11.58 -5.21
N ARG A 129 2.40 12.16 -5.57
CA ARG A 129 1.68 13.09 -4.70
C ARG A 129 1.02 12.36 -3.53
N TRP A 130 0.50 11.15 -3.77
CA TRP A 130 -0.29 10.39 -2.79
C TRP A 130 0.41 9.13 -2.30
N ALA A 131 1.59 8.79 -2.83
CA ALA A 131 2.40 7.66 -2.38
C ALA A 131 3.78 8.14 -1.93
N HIS A 132 4.15 7.77 -0.70
CA HIS A 132 5.45 8.09 -0.09
C HIS A 132 6.25 6.80 0.07
N VAL A 133 7.32 6.66 -0.72
CA VAL A 133 8.11 5.41 -0.77
C VAL A 133 9.32 5.54 0.12
N LEU A 134 9.50 4.61 1.07
CA LEU A 134 10.77 4.44 1.77
C LEU A 134 11.64 3.45 0.98
N ASP A 135 12.84 3.89 0.58
CA ASP A 135 13.81 2.98 -0.01
C ASP A 135 14.52 2.19 1.09
N GLY A 136 14.29 0.88 1.13
CA GLY A 136 15.04 -0.01 2.02
C GLY A 136 16.46 -0.28 1.54
N ARG A 137 17.24 -1.03 2.31
CA ARG A 137 18.66 -1.32 2.02
C ARG A 137 18.89 -2.55 1.14
N GLY A 138 17.83 -3.13 0.60
CA GLY A 138 17.90 -4.27 -0.32
C GLY A 138 18.25 -5.62 0.31
N ILE A 139 18.22 -5.73 1.64
CA ILE A 139 18.39 -6.98 2.39
C ILE A 139 17.16 -7.28 3.22
N ASN A 140 16.44 -8.34 2.84
CA ASN A 140 15.29 -8.83 3.57
C ASN A 140 15.69 -9.40 4.93
N ALA A 141 14.83 -9.18 5.92
CA ALA A 141 14.85 -9.87 7.19
C ALA A 141 14.23 -11.27 7.10
N ILE A 142 13.26 -11.47 6.20
CA ILE A 142 12.58 -12.76 6.00
C ILE A 142 12.95 -13.35 4.64
N GLY A 143 13.05 -14.68 4.58
CA GLY A 143 13.45 -15.39 3.37
C GLY A 143 14.91 -15.14 2.99
N ARG A 144 15.19 -15.09 1.69
CA ARG A 144 16.54 -14.86 1.15
C ARG A 144 16.81 -13.37 1.03
N GLY A 145 17.99 -12.94 1.51
CA GLY A 145 18.30 -11.52 1.72
C GLY A 145 18.14 -10.64 0.49
N GLN A 146 18.67 -11.04 -0.67
CA GLN A 146 18.65 -10.22 -1.90
C GLN A 146 17.56 -10.62 -2.90
N GLU A 147 16.74 -11.62 -2.57
CA GLU A 147 15.71 -12.09 -3.48
C GLU A 147 14.40 -11.33 -3.28
N ARG A 148 13.59 -11.29 -4.33
CA ARG A 148 12.22 -10.82 -4.20
C ARG A 148 11.43 -11.85 -3.39
N ILE A 149 10.69 -11.39 -2.39
CA ILE A 149 9.68 -12.19 -1.72
C ILE A 149 8.58 -12.49 -2.73
N ASP A 150 8.34 -13.77 -2.95
CA ASP A 150 7.37 -14.30 -3.89
C ASP A 150 6.47 -15.28 -3.16
N GLU A 151 5.24 -14.85 -2.90
CA GLU A 151 4.22 -15.59 -2.16
C GLU A 151 3.00 -15.85 -3.07
N LYS A 152 3.26 -16.46 -4.23
CA LYS A 152 2.28 -16.66 -5.33
C LYS A 152 0.93 -17.19 -4.88
N GLU A 153 0.92 -18.19 -3.99
CA GLU A 153 -0.32 -18.82 -3.52
C GLU A 153 -1.16 -17.84 -2.69
N ALA A 154 -0.53 -17.16 -1.73
CA ALA A 154 -1.17 -16.12 -0.93
C ALA A 154 -1.69 -14.98 -1.81
N MET A 155 -0.84 -14.46 -2.71
CA MET A 155 -1.21 -13.43 -3.68
C MET A 155 -2.39 -13.83 -4.56
N ALA A 156 -2.45 -15.07 -5.04
CA ALA A 156 -3.57 -15.55 -5.85
C ALA A 156 -4.89 -15.54 -5.06
N SER A 157 -4.84 -15.85 -3.76
CA SER A 157 -6.00 -15.89 -2.88
C SER A 157 -6.52 -14.51 -2.44
N CYS A 158 -5.65 -13.50 -2.42
CA CYS A 158 -5.96 -12.15 -1.94
C CYS A 158 -5.90 -11.09 -3.04
N ARG A 159 -6.15 -11.48 -4.30
CA ARG A 159 -6.15 -10.56 -5.43
C ARG A 159 -7.39 -9.67 -5.40
N VAL A 160 -7.19 -8.36 -5.52
CA VAL A 160 -8.27 -7.37 -5.66
C VAL A 160 -8.15 -6.70 -7.02
N THR A 161 -9.21 -6.82 -7.83
CA THR A 161 -9.27 -6.24 -9.17
C THR A 161 -9.88 -4.85 -9.13
N VAL A 162 -9.10 -3.85 -9.52
CA VAL A 162 -9.53 -2.46 -9.67
C VAL A 162 -10.19 -2.29 -11.02
N GLN A 163 -11.44 -1.83 -11.02
CA GLN A 163 -12.28 -1.73 -12.20
C GLN A 163 -11.58 -0.97 -13.36
N GLY A 164 -11.28 -1.71 -14.45
CA GLY A 164 -10.73 -1.14 -15.67
C GLY A 164 -9.26 -0.70 -15.62
N SER A 165 -8.45 -1.17 -14.67
CA SER A 165 -7.03 -0.75 -14.59
C SER A 165 -6.01 -1.79 -14.17
N GLY A 166 -6.37 -2.83 -13.40
CA GLY A 166 -5.43 -3.88 -13.00
C GLY A 166 -5.69 -4.37 -11.59
N ASP A 167 -4.71 -5.09 -11.04
CA ASP A 167 -4.84 -5.77 -9.75
C ASP A 167 -3.86 -5.21 -8.71
N TYR A 168 -4.30 -5.27 -7.45
CA TYR A 168 -3.43 -5.24 -6.27
C TYR A 168 -3.69 -6.48 -5.42
N TYR A 169 -2.90 -6.66 -4.37
CA TYR A 169 -2.94 -7.85 -3.53
C TYR A 169 -3.01 -7.47 -2.06
N GLY A 170 -3.58 -8.35 -1.23
CA GLY A 170 -3.61 -8.19 0.22
C GLY A 170 -4.98 -7.73 0.71
N TYR A 171 -5.00 -6.86 1.71
CA TYR A 171 -6.26 -6.36 2.28
C TYR A 171 -6.99 -5.43 1.29
N PRO A 172 -8.31 -5.62 1.08
CA PRO A 172 -9.12 -4.65 0.36
C PRO A 172 -9.06 -3.26 1.02
N TYR A 173 -9.10 -2.21 0.21
CA TYR A 173 -9.16 -0.85 0.73
C TYR A 173 -10.43 -0.62 1.56
N ASP A 174 -10.26 -0.17 2.80
CA ASP A 174 -11.33 0.29 3.68
C ASP A 174 -11.28 1.82 3.79
N PRO A 175 -12.34 2.56 3.38
CA PRO A 175 -12.43 4.01 3.56
C PRO A 175 -12.27 4.51 5.00
N LYS A 176 -12.48 3.65 6.02
CA LYS A 176 -12.17 3.98 7.41
C LYS A 176 -10.68 4.11 7.67
N HIS A 177 -9.86 3.52 6.83
CA HIS A 177 -8.40 3.57 6.90
C HIS A 177 -7.85 4.20 5.61
N PRO A 178 -7.97 5.54 5.47
CA PRO A 178 -7.70 6.24 4.21
C PRO A 178 -6.24 6.20 3.77
N VAL A 179 -5.33 5.79 4.67
CA VAL A 179 -3.89 5.69 4.42
C VAL A 179 -3.43 4.26 4.69
N VAL A 180 -2.89 3.61 3.65
CA VAL A 180 -2.49 2.20 3.69
C VAL A 180 -0.99 2.01 3.59
N LEU A 181 -0.49 0.98 4.26
CA LEU A 181 0.89 0.51 4.18
C LEU A 181 0.99 -0.58 3.12
N THR A 182 1.89 -0.38 2.15
CA THR A 182 2.01 -1.28 1.01
C THR A 182 3.46 -1.67 0.69
N VAL A 183 3.65 -2.84 0.10
CA VAL A 183 4.91 -3.25 -0.54
C VAL A 183 4.78 -3.13 -2.05
N PRO A 184 5.62 -2.33 -2.74
CA PRO A 184 5.57 -2.23 -4.19
C PRO A 184 6.10 -3.52 -4.84
N LEU A 185 5.41 -4.03 -5.88
CA LEU A 185 5.71 -5.34 -6.49
C LEU A 185 6.38 -5.30 -7.88
N VAL A 186 6.33 -4.19 -8.65
CA VAL A 186 6.88 -4.10 -10.05
C VAL A 186 7.96 -3.03 -10.37
N GLY A 187 9.27 -3.30 -10.33
CA GLY A 187 10.31 -2.27 -10.55
C GLY A 187 11.54 -2.38 -9.62
N PRO A 188 12.38 -1.34 -9.48
CA PRO A 188 13.61 -1.43 -8.68
C PRO A 188 13.36 -1.57 -7.18
N GLY A 189 14.01 -2.53 -6.51
CA GLY A 189 13.93 -2.74 -5.05
C GLY A 189 12.63 -3.38 -4.55
N ARG A 190 11.94 -4.15 -5.41
CA ARG A 190 10.53 -4.52 -5.18
C ARG A 190 10.29 -5.92 -4.65
N GLY A 191 9.18 -6.03 -3.91
CA GLY A 191 8.83 -7.20 -3.13
C GLY A 191 9.91 -7.57 -2.12
N SER A 192 10.70 -6.61 -1.65
CA SER A 192 11.79 -6.84 -0.70
C SER A 192 11.68 -5.88 0.47
N THR A 193 12.58 -4.90 0.55
CA THR A 193 12.73 -4.04 1.73
C THR A 193 11.98 -2.72 1.62
N SER A 194 11.66 -2.24 0.43
CA SER A 194 10.94 -0.98 0.26
C SER A 194 9.46 -1.12 0.60
N PHE A 195 8.87 -0.08 1.18
CA PHE A 195 7.42 0.03 1.36
C PHE A 195 6.95 1.41 0.91
N SER A 196 5.64 1.54 0.68
CA SER A 196 4.99 2.81 0.34
C SER A 196 3.81 3.08 1.27
N ILE A 197 3.70 4.32 1.72
CA ILE A 197 2.54 4.84 2.44
C ILE A 197 1.64 5.53 1.41
N VAL A 198 0.44 5.00 1.19
CA VAL A 198 -0.45 5.46 0.12
C VAL A 198 -1.71 6.10 0.72
N ARG A 199 -1.93 7.37 0.42
CA ARG A 199 -3.07 8.18 0.87
C ARG A 199 -4.22 8.06 -0.14
N VAL A 200 -4.91 6.94 -0.10
CA VAL A 200 -6.02 6.63 -1.02
C VAL A 200 -7.18 7.59 -0.80
N GLY A 201 -7.54 7.84 0.46
CA GLY A 201 -8.66 8.73 0.82
C GLY A 201 -8.45 10.20 0.42
N ASP A 202 -7.19 10.65 0.33
CA ASP A 202 -6.84 12.02 -0.09
C ASP A 202 -6.75 12.19 -1.61
N SER A 203 -6.83 11.09 -2.36
CA SER A 203 -6.66 11.10 -3.80
C SER A 203 -7.96 11.43 -4.53
N PRO A 204 -7.91 12.05 -5.73
CA PRO A 204 -9.09 12.22 -6.56
C PRO A 204 -9.73 10.88 -6.88
N GLN A 205 -11.05 10.88 -7.07
CA GLN A 205 -11.82 9.66 -7.32
C GLN A 205 -11.32 8.89 -8.56
N GLU A 206 -10.78 9.59 -9.56
CA GLU A 206 -10.21 8.93 -10.76
C GLU A 206 -8.95 8.10 -10.46
N TRP A 207 -8.27 8.40 -9.36
CA TRP A 207 -7.09 7.69 -8.87
C TRP A 207 -7.47 6.65 -7.84
N GLY A 208 -7.98 7.03 -6.66
CA GLY A 208 -8.46 6.10 -5.63
C GLY A 208 -7.61 4.83 -5.48
N GLU A 209 -8.27 3.67 -5.53
CA GLU A 209 -7.61 2.35 -5.46
C GLU A 209 -6.66 2.05 -6.62
N ARG A 210 -6.70 2.80 -7.73
CA ARG A 210 -5.74 2.64 -8.84
C ARG A 210 -4.30 2.98 -8.40
N LEU A 211 -4.14 3.74 -7.32
CA LEU A 211 -2.84 3.97 -6.69
C LEU A 211 -2.22 2.71 -6.09
N LEU A 212 -3.03 1.69 -5.77
CA LEU A 212 -2.59 0.44 -5.14
C LEU A 212 -2.17 -0.62 -6.16
N ILE A 213 -2.42 -0.40 -7.45
CA ILE A 213 -2.11 -1.36 -8.50
C ILE A 213 -0.63 -1.77 -8.44
N ASN A 214 -0.39 -3.08 -8.58
CA ASN A 214 0.93 -3.70 -8.44
C ASN A 214 1.60 -3.47 -7.06
N CYS A 215 0.79 -3.33 -6.00
CA CYS A 215 1.26 -3.31 -4.63
C CYS A 215 0.60 -4.44 -3.81
N ALA A 216 1.26 -4.79 -2.71
CA ALA A 216 0.75 -5.66 -1.67
C ALA A 216 0.34 -4.80 -0.47
N VAL A 217 -0.95 -4.71 -0.17
CA VAL A 217 -1.50 -3.99 0.99
C VAL A 217 -1.40 -4.90 2.22
N VAL A 218 -0.55 -4.52 3.17
CA VAL A 218 -0.21 -5.36 4.33
C VAL A 218 -0.75 -4.81 5.65
N GLY A 219 -1.19 -3.56 5.66
CA GLY A 219 -1.67 -2.88 6.85
C GLY A 219 -2.13 -1.45 6.56
N TRP A 220 -2.40 -0.69 7.61
CA TRP A 220 -2.84 0.70 7.55
C TRP A 220 -2.13 1.59 8.55
N MET A 221 -2.21 2.90 8.36
CA MET A 221 -1.66 3.88 9.29
C MET A 221 -2.66 4.21 10.39
N ASP A 222 -2.16 4.46 11.61
CA ASP A 222 -2.95 5.05 12.69
C ASP A 222 -3.42 6.46 12.29
N GLU A 223 -4.70 6.77 12.53
CA GLU A 223 -5.31 8.05 12.18
C GLU A 223 -4.62 9.23 12.87
N ALA A 224 -4.12 9.04 14.11
CA ALA A 224 -3.41 10.07 14.86
C ALA A 224 -2.10 10.51 14.17
N CYS A 225 -1.56 9.69 13.27
CA CYS A 225 -0.32 9.97 12.54
C CYS A 225 -0.53 10.68 11.20
N ILE A 226 -1.78 10.94 10.77
CA ILE A 226 -2.05 11.57 9.46
C ILE A 226 -1.41 12.95 9.35
N GLU A 227 -1.48 13.78 10.40
CA GLU A 227 -0.85 15.10 10.39
C GLU A 227 0.69 15.02 10.30
N ALA A 228 1.29 14.03 10.96
CA ALA A 228 2.73 13.79 10.88
C ALA A 228 3.13 13.41 9.44
N LEU A 229 2.36 12.51 8.81
CA LEU A 229 2.57 12.14 7.41
C LEU A 229 2.44 13.35 6.47
N ILE A 230 1.44 14.22 6.67
CA ILE A 230 1.27 15.43 5.85
C ILE A 230 2.51 16.32 5.96
N LYS A 231 3.08 16.50 7.15
CA LYS A 231 4.32 17.26 7.35
C LYS A 231 5.52 16.61 6.63
N VAL A 232 5.65 15.29 6.71
CA VAL A 232 6.67 14.52 5.96
C VAL A 232 6.50 14.69 4.45
N ALA A 233 5.26 14.73 3.97
CA ALA A 233 4.90 14.82 2.56
C ALA A 233 5.04 16.22 1.97
N SER A 234 4.79 17.27 2.76
CA SER A 234 4.72 18.65 2.28
C SER A 234 6.05 19.41 2.33
N GLN A 235 7.01 18.93 3.10
CA GLN A 235 8.31 19.58 3.27
C GLN A 235 9.14 19.58 1.96
N THR A 236 10.08 20.52 1.88
CA THR A 236 10.93 20.74 0.69
C THR A 236 12.42 20.77 1.02
N ASP A 237 12.80 20.49 2.27
CA ASP A 237 14.15 20.67 2.79
C ASP A 237 15.08 19.49 2.45
N GLY A 238 14.53 18.39 1.94
CA GLY A 238 15.27 17.25 1.43
C GLY A 238 14.56 15.92 1.75
N PRO A 239 15.23 14.78 1.59
CA PRO A 239 14.61 13.49 1.90
C PRO A 239 14.39 13.29 3.40
N PRO A 240 13.14 13.04 3.84
CA PRO A 240 12.87 12.60 5.20
C PRO A 240 13.60 11.29 5.47
N THR A 241 14.22 11.17 6.63
CA THR A 241 15.06 10.02 6.99
C THR A 241 14.57 9.38 8.27
N VAL A 242 14.54 8.04 8.29
CA VAL A 242 14.17 7.28 9.49
C VAL A 242 15.29 7.38 10.52
N VAL A 243 14.98 7.86 11.72
CA VAL A 243 15.94 7.94 12.84
C VAL A 243 15.74 6.86 13.87
N ASP A 244 14.52 6.36 14.02
CA ASP A 244 14.21 5.20 14.86
C ASP A 244 13.04 4.40 14.28
N SER A 245 12.98 3.12 14.64
CA SER A 245 11.88 2.24 14.27
C SER A 245 11.80 1.03 15.21
N GLY A 246 10.59 0.51 15.40
CA GLY A 246 10.38 -0.67 16.24
C GLY A 246 8.94 -1.17 16.24
N ILE A 247 8.68 -2.11 17.14
CA ILE A 247 7.34 -2.63 17.45
C ILE A 247 6.83 -1.91 18.70
N LEU A 248 5.55 -1.55 18.71
CA LEU A 248 4.84 -1.07 19.90
C LEU A 248 4.16 -2.26 20.57
N GLU A 249 4.51 -2.53 21.83
CA GLU A 249 3.89 -3.55 22.69
C GLU A 249 2.59 -3.05 23.34
#